data_AF-A0A330LMP3-F1
#
_entry.id   AF-A0A330LMP3-F1
#
_cell.length_a   1.000
_cell.length_b   1.000
_cell.length_c   1.000
_cell.angle_alpha   90.00
_cell.angle_beta   90.00
_cell.angle_gamma   90.00
#
_symmetry.space_group_name_H-M   'P 1'
#
loop_
_entity.id
_entity.type
_entity.pdbx_description
1 polymer ?
#
loop_
_entity_poly.entity_id
_entity_poly.type
_entity_poly.pdbx_seq_one_letter_code
_entity_poly.pdbx_strand_id
1 'polypeptide(L)'
;MRLAKFAIATALLSSSACAVQPEHYLAYEAKVNSCVEIEKRKPAISLEQLIGLPREAIAKGVFYYKAKNLVDCSAKEELYSLAQALVFNDSSDIDMAAFTYMYLSIALVGKESDFNQVPSNVRNKIEKALQNRNLEVNLVSLYDKLGTMK
;
A
#
# COMPACT_ATOMS: atom_id res chain seq x y z
N MET A 1 -11.66 -70.86 -2.24
CA MET A 1 -10.80 -69.88 -1.55
C MET A 1 -10.94 -68.53 -2.25
N ARG A 2 -11.62 -67.56 -1.61
CA ARG A 2 -11.80 -66.20 -2.15
C ARG A 2 -10.62 -65.35 -1.71
N LEU A 3 -9.82 -64.87 -2.66
CA LEU A 3 -8.77 -63.88 -2.44
C LEU A 3 -9.43 -62.55 -2.07
N ALA A 4 -9.35 -62.19 -0.79
CA ALA A 4 -9.78 -60.88 -0.32
C ALA A 4 -8.77 -59.83 -0.77
N LYS A 5 -9.24 -58.96 -1.69
CA LYS A 5 -8.69 -57.64 -1.95
C LYS A 5 -8.74 -56.84 -0.65
N PHE A 6 -7.72 -56.03 -0.35
CA PHE A 6 -7.87 -54.58 -0.20
C PHE A 6 -6.49 -53.98 0.02
N ALA A 7 -6.09 -53.15 -0.94
CA ALA A 7 -4.87 -52.36 -0.91
C ALA A 7 -4.94 -51.37 0.26
N ILE A 8 -3.86 -51.29 1.02
CA ILE A 8 -3.64 -50.26 2.03
C ILE A 8 -3.37 -48.96 1.26
N ALA A 9 -4.40 -48.16 1.04
CA ALA A 9 -4.24 -46.80 0.57
C ALA A 9 -3.87 -45.92 1.76
N THR A 10 -2.57 -45.78 2.02
CA THR A 10 -2.03 -44.69 2.84
C THR A 10 -2.33 -43.38 2.12
N ALA A 11 -3.46 -42.77 2.45
CA ALA A 11 -3.72 -41.37 2.15
C ALA A 11 -2.71 -40.54 2.95
N LEU A 12 -1.61 -40.17 2.29
CA LEU A 12 -0.77 -39.05 2.71
C LEU A 12 -1.65 -37.80 2.72
N LEU A 13 -2.24 -37.50 3.87
CA LEU A 13 -2.76 -36.18 4.19
C LEU A 13 -1.54 -35.26 4.28
N SER A 14 -1.05 -34.82 3.12
CA SER A 14 -0.20 -33.65 3.02
C SER A 14 -1.05 -32.47 3.46
N SER A 15 -1.08 -32.21 4.77
CA SER A 15 -1.52 -30.96 5.34
C SER A 15 -0.55 -29.89 4.84
N SER A 16 -0.82 -29.36 3.65
CA SER A 16 -0.31 -28.06 3.24
C SER A 16 -0.84 -27.08 4.28
N ALA A 17 -0.05 -26.85 5.32
CA ALA A 17 -0.27 -25.79 6.28
C ALA A 17 -0.21 -24.49 5.48
N CYS A 18 -1.36 -24.00 5.03
CA CYS A 18 -1.50 -22.62 4.64
C CYS A 18 -1.09 -21.84 5.88
N ALA A 19 0.09 -21.23 5.86
CA ALA A 19 0.52 -20.34 6.92
C ALA A 19 -0.55 -19.24 7.02
N VAL A 20 -1.40 -19.33 8.03
CA VAL A 20 -2.44 -18.34 8.28
C VAL A 20 -1.71 -17.07 8.67
N GLN A 21 -1.99 -15.97 7.98
CA GLN A 21 -1.41 -14.68 8.33
C GLN A 21 -1.76 -14.32 9.78
N PRO A 22 -0.84 -13.70 10.54
CA PRO A 22 -1.11 -13.32 11.92
C PRO A 22 -2.36 -12.42 12.03
N GLU A 23 -3.17 -12.61 13.09
CA GLU A 23 -4.41 -11.86 13.30
C GLU A 23 -4.20 -10.33 13.29
N HIS A 24 -3.10 -9.86 13.89
CA HIS A 24 -2.75 -8.44 13.90
C HIS A 24 -2.52 -7.88 12.49
N TYR A 25 -1.97 -8.69 11.57
CA TYR A 25 -1.75 -8.29 10.18
C TYR A 25 -3.05 -8.29 9.39
N LEU A 26 -3.92 -9.27 9.61
CA LEU A 26 -5.26 -9.30 9.00
C LEU A 26 -6.10 -8.08 9.41
N ALA A 27 -6.03 -7.66 10.67
CA ALA A 27 -6.71 -6.45 11.15
C ALA A 27 -6.19 -5.18 10.45
N TYR A 28 -4.87 -5.07 10.28
CA TYR A 28 -4.26 -3.98 9.54
C TYR A 28 -4.66 -3.99 8.05
N GLU A 29 -4.61 -5.14 7.37
CA GLU A 29 -5.03 -5.26 5.97
C GLU A 29 -6.50 -4.89 5.78
N ALA A 30 -7.39 -5.35 6.67
CA ALA A 30 -8.80 -4.98 6.67
C ALA A 30 -8.98 -3.45 6.82
N LYS A 31 -8.16 -2.81 7.66
CA LYS A 31 -8.17 -1.36 7.82
C LYS A 31 -7.71 -0.64 6.56
N VAL A 32 -6.62 -1.08 5.94
CA VAL A 32 -6.13 -0.51 4.66
C VAL A 32 -7.21 -0.59 3.59
N ASN A 33 -7.88 -1.74 3.45
CA ASN A 33 -8.98 -1.92 2.52
C ASN A 33 -10.14 -0.94 2.80
N SER A 34 -10.51 -0.77 4.08
CA SER A 34 -11.51 0.24 4.46
C SER A 34 -11.07 1.67 4.11
N CYS A 35 -9.79 2.01 4.29
CA CYS A 35 -9.23 3.30 3.93
C CYS A 35 -9.27 3.56 2.42
N VAL A 36 -8.95 2.54 1.60
CA VAL A 36 -9.09 2.61 0.13
C VAL A 36 -10.54 2.94 -0.27
N GLU A 37 -11.53 2.30 0.36
CA GLU A 37 -12.94 2.59 0.08
C GLU A 37 -13.37 3.99 0.53
N ILE A 38 -12.76 4.54 1.59
CA ILE A 38 -12.97 5.94 2.00
C ILE A 38 -12.36 6.89 0.96
N GLU A 39 -11.14 6.64 0.50
CA GLU A 39 -10.49 7.46 -0.53
C GLU A 39 -11.28 7.46 -1.83
N LYS A 40 -11.81 6.30 -2.26
CA LYS A 40 -12.61 6.18 -3.48
C LYS A 40 -13.89 7.02 -3.48
N ARG A 41 -14.44 7.34 -2.30
CA ARG A 41 -15.66 8.17 -2.15
C ARG A 41 -15.40 9.66 -2.35
N LYS A 42 -14.13 10.10 -2.34
CA LYS A 42 -13.77 11.49 -2.59
C LYS A 42 -13.94 11.84 -4.08
N PRO A 43 -14.09 13.13 -4.43
CA PRO A 43 -14.07 13.56 -5.82
C PRO A 43 -12.77 13.12 -6.50
N ALA A 44 -12.86 12.52 -7.70
CA ALA A 44 -11.69 12.12 -8.47
C ALA A 44 -10.77 13.32 -8.75
N ILE A 45 -9.46 13.09 -8.66
CA ILE A 45 -8.46 14.05 -9.16
C ILE A 45 -8.69 14.27 -10.66
N SER A 46 -8.71 15.53 -11.07
CA SER A 46 -8.88 15.91 -12.47
C SER A 46 -7.60 16.54 -13.02
N LEU A 47 -7.46 16.55 -14.35
CA LEU A 47 -6.26 17.08 -14.98
C LEU A 47 -6.15 18.60 -14.79
N GLU A 48 -7.29 19.29 -14.79
CA GLU A 48 -7.39 20.74 -14.63
C GLU A 48 -6.76 21.21 -13.31
N GLN A 49 -6.83 20.38 -12.27
CA GLN A 49 -6.25 20.65 -10.95
C GLN A 49 -4.71 20.58 -10.95
N LEU A 50 -4.14 19.95 -11.98
CA LEU A 50 -2.70 19.69 -12.11
C LEU A 50 -2.05 20.53 -13.21
N ILE A 51 -2.83 21.30 -13.97
CA ILE A 51 -2.33 22.15 -15.06
C ILE A 51 -1.30 23.16 -14.52
N GLY A 52 -0.22 23.36 -15.28
CA GLY A 52 0.83 24.32 -14.97
C GLY A 52 1.81 23.86 -13.87
N LEU A 53 1.66 22.63 -13.36
CA LEU A 53 2.63 22.01 -12.46
C LEU A 53 3.60 21.11 -13.25
N PRO A 54 4.89 21.03 -12.86
CA PRO A 54 5.84 20.16 -13.54
C PRO A 54 5.42 18.69 -13.45
N ARG A 55 5.40 17.97 -14.57
CA ARG A 55 4.97 16.56 -14.67
C ARG A 55 5.66 15.65 -13.65
N GLU A 56 6.97 15.76 -13.51
CA GLU A 56 7.75 14.96 -12.56
C GLU A 56 7.37 15.28 -11.11
N ALA A 57 7.15 16.56 -10.78
CA ALA A 57 6.72 16.99 -9.47
C ALA A 57 5.30 16.46 -9.14
N ILE A 58 4.39 16.47 -10.12
CA ILE A 58 3.06 15.87 -9.99
C ILE A 58 3.19 14.37 -9.69
N ALA A 59 4.02 13.62 -10.43
CA ALA A 59 4.20 12.19 -10.17
C ALA A 59 4.68 11.92 -8.74
N LYS A 60 5.75 12.59 -8.31
CA LYS A 60 6.28 12.49 -6.94
C LYS A 60 5.20 12.79 -5.90
N GLY A 61 4.47 13.88 -6.07
CA GLY A 61 3.42 14.28 -5.13
C GLY A 61 2.21 13.35 -5.11
N VAL A 62 1.68 12.97 -6.28
CA VAL A 62 0.49 12.11 -6.37
C VAL A 62 0.76 10.72 -5.79
N PHE A 63 1.92 10.11 -6.07
CA PHE A 63 2.27 8.82 -5.48
C PHE A 63 2.55 8.92 -3.97
N TYR A 64 3.15 10.03 -3.51
CA TYR A 64 3.33 10.29 -2.07
C TYR A 64 1.98 10.43 -1.36
N TYR A 65 1.11 11.35 -1.79
CA TYR A 65 -0.18 11.59 -1.13
C TYR A 65 -1.13 10.40 -1.20
N LYS A 66 -1.10 9.62 -2.30
CA LYS A 66 -1.87 8.37 -2.38
C LYS A 66 -1.49 7.42 -1.24
N ALA A 67 -0.19 7.16 -1.06
CA ALA A 67 0.30 6.29 0.01
C ALA A 67 0.07 6.93 1.40
N LYS A 68 0.35 8.24 1.53
CA LYS A 68 0.17 8.99 2.78
C LYS A 68 -1.26 8.91 3.30
N ASN A 69 -2.26 9.09 2.43
CA ASN A 69 -3.66 9.04 2.86
C ASN A 69 -4.02 7.67 3.46
N LEU A 70 -3.49 6.57 2.91
CA LEU A 70 -3.71 5.23 3.45
C LEU A 70 -2.96 5.03 4.77
N VAL A 71 -1.71 5.48 4.87
CA VAL A 71 -0.92 5.43 6.11
C VAL A 71 -1.61 6.24 7.22
N ASP A 72 -1.97 7.49 6.97
CA ASP A 72 -2.64 8.34 7.96
C ASP A 72 -3.96 7.70 8.45
N CYS A 73 -4.74 7.11 7.54
CA CYS A 73 -6.01 6.48 7.86
C CYS A 73 -5.86 5.16 8.64
N SER A 74 -4.80 4.39 8.38
CA SER A 74 -4.54 3.07 8.98
C SER A 74 -3.47 3.07 10.06
N ALA A 75 -2.96 4.25 10.44
CA ALA A 75 -1.77 4.42 11.28
C ALA A 75 -1.82 3.64 12.59
N LYS A 76 -2.99 3.59 13.25
CA LYS A 76 -3.14 2.89 14.52
C LYS A 76 -2.99 1.37 14.36
N GLU A 77 -3.69 0.81 13.38
CA GLU A 77 -3.67 -0.62 13.10
C GLU A 77 -2.31 -1.05 12.52
N GLU A 78 -1.70 -0.21 11.69
CA GLU A 78 -0.36 -0.45 11.16
C GLU A 78 0.67 -0.47 12.29
N LEU A 79 0.67 0.53 13.17
CA LEU A 79 1.58 0.59 14.31
C LEU A 79 1.42 -0.61 15.24
N TYR A 80 0.19 -1.02 15.52
CA TYR A 80 -0.07 -2.20 16.33
C TYR A 80 0.47 -3.47 15.67
N SER A 81 0.18 -3.69 14.38
CA SER A 81 0.65 -4.85 13.64
C SER A 81 2.17 -4.89 13.55
N LEU A 82 2.81 -3.75 13.28
CA LEU A 82 4.26 -3.60 13.22
C LEU A 82 4.89 -3.91 14.60
N ALA A 83 4.33 -3.39 15.68
CA ALA A 83 4.82 -3.66 17.04
C ALA A 83 4.73 -5.16 17.37
N GLN A 84 3.62 -5.82 17.03
CA GLN A 84 3.47 -7.27 17.21
C GLN A 84 4.51 -8.03 16.37
N ALA A 85 4.68 -7.65 15.11
CA ALA A 85 5.69 -8.27 14.25
C ALA A 85 7.11 -8.10 14.80
N LEU A 86 7.44 -6.97 15.42
CA LEU A 86 8.76 -6.77 16.05
C LEU A 86 8.93 -7.57 17.35
N VAL A 87 7.87 -7.69 18.16
CA VAL A 87 7.92 -8.43 19.45
C VAL A 87 8.03 -9.94 19.22
N PHE A 88 7.31 -10.46 18.22
CA PHE A 88 7.29 -11.90 17.90
C PHE A 88 8.29 -12.28 16.80
N ASN A 89 9.15 -11.35 16.38
CA ASN A 89 10.25 -11.70 15.50
C ASN A 89 11.36 -12.37 16.34
N ASP A 90 11.38 -13.70 16.32
CA ASP A 90 12.41 -14.49 17.01
C ASP A 90 13.79 -14.41 16.32
N SER A 91 13.91 -13.78 15.14
CA SER A 91 15.20 -13.53 14.49
C SER A 91 15.90 -12.30 15.06
N SER A 92 17.22 -12.41 15.25
CA SER A 92 18.06 -11.26 15.62
C SER A 92 18.10 -10.17 14.55
N ASP A 93 17.77 -10.53 13.31
CA ASP A 93 17.83 -9.66 12.16
C ASP A 93 16.43 -9.35 11.66
N ILE A 94 16.10 -8.05 11.56
CA ILE A 94 14.86 -7.59 10.95
C ILE A 94 15.05 -7.58 9.44
N ASP A 95 14.25 -8.37 8.72
CA ASP A 95 14.17 -8.28 7.27
C ASP A 95 13.42 -7.01 6.85
N MET A 96 14.19 -5.92 6.68
CA MET A 96 13.64 -4.64 6.25
C MET A 96 12.99 -4.69 4.86
N ALA A 97 13.38 -5.62 3.99
CA ALA A 97 12.75 -5.75 2.67
C ALA A 97 11.34 -6.32 2.81
N ALA A 98 11.17 -7.37 3.64
CA ALA A 98 9.86 -7.90 3.97
C ALA A 98 8.97 -6.85 4.65
N PHE A 99 9.53 -6.11 5.62
CA PHE A 99 8.80 -5.05 6.33
C PHE A 99 8.39 -3.91 5.39
N THR A 100 9.25 -3.51 4.45
CA THR A 100 8.91 -2.48 3.44
C THR A 100 7.78 -2.93 2.52
N TYR A 101 7.69 -4.24 2.23
CA TYR A 101 6.60 -4.80 1.43
C TYR A 101 5.27 -4.85 2.21
N MET A 102 5.34 -5.16 3.51
CA MET A 102 4.16 -5.37 4.36
C MET A 102 3.57 -4.06 4.91
N TYR A 103 4.41 -3.08 5.26
CA TYR A 103 4.01 -1.90 6.02
C TYR A 103 4.16 -0.62 5.17
N LEU A 104 3.03 0.03 4.90
CA LEU A 104 2.96 1.19 4.00
C LEU A 104 3.77 2.38 4.51
N SER A 105 3.82 2.58 5.83
CA SER A 105 4.58 3.65 6.48
C SER A 105 6.08 3.57 6.20
N ILE A 106 6.64 2.36 6.12
CA ILE A 106 8.05 2.14 5.82
C ILE A 106 8.33 2.50 4.36
N ALA A 107 7.50 2.03 3.43
CA ALA A 107 7.59 2.38 2.01
C ALA A 107 7.35 3.88 1.75
N LEU A 108 6.57 4.55 2.60
CA LEU A 108 6.26 5.97 2.46
C LEU A 108 7.49 6.87 2.65
N VAL A 109 8.46 6.47 3.49
CA VAL A 109 9.67 7.26 3.79
C VAL A 109 10.44 7.62 2.51
N GLY A 110 10.59 6.65 1.59
CA GLY A 110 11.24 6.90 0.30
C GLY A 110 10.47 7.89 -0.56
N LYS A 111 9.14 7.75 -0.64
CA LYS A 111 8.26 8.65 -1.40
C LYS A 111 8.28 10.07 -0.83
N GLU A 112 8.33 10.19 0.49
CA GLU A 112 8.42 11.48 1.19
C GLU A 112 9.74 12.18 0.87
N SER A 113 10.86 11.45 0.93
CA SER A 113 12.17 11.96 0.55
C SER A 113 12.18 12.49 -0.89
N ASP A 114 11.64 11.72 -1.84
CA ASP A 114 11.53 12.13 -3.25
C ASP A 114 10.65 13.36 -3.43
N PHE A 115 9.51 13.42 -2.72
CA PHE A 115 8.64 14.58 -2.77
C PHE A 115 9.30 15.81 -2.15
N ASN A 116 10.09 15.66 -1.08
CA ASN A 116 10.80 16.73 -0.40
C ASN A 116 11.89 17.40 -1.25
N GLN A 117 12.36 16.74 -2.31
CA GLN A 117 13.27 17.33 -3.30
C GLN A 117 12.56 18.33 -4.23
N VAL A 118 11.23 18.31 -4.31
CA VAL A 118 10.44 19.27 -5.10
C VAL A 118 10.48 20.65 -4.42
N PRO A 119 10.65 21.76 -5.18
CA PRO A 119 10.62 23.10 -4.62
C PRO A 119 9.37 23.36 -3.77
N SER A 120 9.53 23.99 -2.60
CA SER A 120 8.46 24.16 -1.60
C SER A 120 7.21 24.86 -2.17
N ASN A 121 7.40 25.88 -3.01
CA ASN A 121 6.30 26.57 -3.69
C ASN A 121 5.50 25.65 -4.62
N VAL A 122 6.15 24.67 -5.26
CA VAL A 122 5.50 23.67 -6.12
C VAL A 122 4.81 22.61 -5.26
N ARG A 123 5.46 22.13 -4.19
CA ARG A 123 4.83 21.20 -3.23
C ARG A 123 3.53 21.75 -2.66
N ASN A 124 3.52 23.01 -2.24
CA ASN A 124 2.32 23.66 -1.69
C ASN A 124 1.18 23.75 -2.72
N LYS A 125 1.49 23.93 -4.01
CA LYS A 125 0.47 23.92 -5.07
C LYS A 125 -0.06 22.51 -5.29
N ILE A 126 0.82 21.51 -5.30
CA ILE A 126 0.43 20.10 -5.41
C ILE A 126 -0.46 19.69 -4.24
N GLU A 127 -0.05 19.98 -3.00
CA GLU A 127 -0.84 19.67 -1.80
C GLU A 127 -2.26 20.23 -1.90
N LYS A 128 -2.38 21.50 -2.28
CA LYS A 128 -3.69 22.14 -2.49
C LYS A 128 -4.51 21.47 -3.59
N ALA A 129 -3.87 21.07 -4.70
CA ALA A 129 -4.55 20.39 -5.80
C ALA A 129 -5.06 19.00 -5.41
N LEU A 130 -4.32 18.28 -4.57
CA LEU A 130 -4.63 16.92 -4.15
C LEU A 130 -5.54 16.86 -2.91
N GLN A 131 -5.75 17.99 -2.23
CA GLN A 131 -6.54 18.05 -1.01
C GLN A 131 -7.96 17.53 -1.23
N ASN A 132 -8.36 16.54 -0.41
CA ASN A 132 -9.67 15.91 -0.47
C ASN A 132 -10.04 15.39 -1.87
N ARG A 133 -9.06 14.78 -2.56
CA ARG A 133 -9.24 14.10 -3.85
C ARG A 133 -9.01 12.61 -3.74
N ASN A 134 -9.73 11.87 -4.55
CA ASN A 134 -9.54 10.43 -4.73
C ASN A 134 -8.33 10.19 -5.64
N LEU A 135 -7.31 9.53 -5.09
CA LEU A 135 -6.10 9.10 -5.78
C LEU A 135 -6.08 7.57 -6.02
N GLU A 136 -7.15 6.85 -5.66
CA GLU A 136 -7.46 5.45 -5.99
C GLU A 136 -8.00 5.33 -7.42
N VAL A 137 -7.29 5.95 -8.37
CA VAL A 137 -7.58 5.94 -9.81
C VAL A 137 -6.35 5.46 -10.59
N ASN A 138 -6.49 5.28 -11.90
CA ASN A 138 -5.36 4.93 -12.77
C ASN A 138 -4.40 6.12 -12.92
N LEU A 139 -3.41 6.19 -12.03
CA LEU A 139 -2.40 7.25 -12.00
C LEU A 139 -1.44 7.22 -13.20
N VAL A 140 -1.23 6.06 -13.81
CA VAL A 140 -0.41 5.94 -15.04
C VAL A 140 -1.10 6.67 -16.18
N SER A 141 -2.41 6.44 -16.36
CA SER A 141 -3.20 7.16 -17.36
C SER A 141 -3.22 8.67 -17.11
N LEU A 142 -3.30 9.10 -15.84
CA LEU A 142 -3.20 10.51 -15.48
C LEU A 142 -1.84 11.10 -15.87
N TYR A 143 -0.75 10.38 -15.56
CA TYR A 143 0.62 10.77 -15.87
C TYR A 143 0.88 10.88 -17.38
N ASP A 144 0.32 9.98 -18.18
CA ASP A 144 0.44 10.01 -19.63
C ASP A 144 -0.28 11.22 -20.23
N LYS A 145 -1.51 11.48 -19.78
CA LYS A 145 -2.29 12.64 -20.24
C LYS A 145 -1.60 13.97 -19.92
N LEU A 146 -0.95 14.07 -18.75
CA LEU A 146 -0.13 15.25 -18.40
C LEU A 146 1.02 15.48 -19.39
N GLY A 147 1.62 14.42 -19.93
CA GLY A 147 2.68 14.52 -20.95
C GLY A 147 2.20 14.98 -22.33
N THR A 148 0.88 14.92 -22.58
CA THR A 148 0.28 15.31 -23.86
C THR A 148 -0.24 16.74 -23.89
N MET A 149 -0.33 17.40 -22.74
CA MET A 149 -0.72 18.82 -22.63
C MET A 149 0.52 19.69 -22.84
N LYS A 150 0.58 20.33 -24.00
CA LYS A 150 1.57 21.37 -24.31
C LYS A 150 1.14 22.71 -23.74
#